data_AF-A0A9E5Z650-F1
#
_entry.id   AF-A0A9E5Z650-F1
#
_cell.length_a   1.000
_cell.length_b   1.000
_cell.length_c   1.000
_cell.angle_alpha   90.00
_cell.angle_beta   90.00
_cell.angle_gamma   90.00
#
_symmetry.space_group_name_H-M   'P 1'
#
loop_
_entity.id
_entity.type
_entity.pdbx_description
1 polymer ?
#
loop_
_entity_poly.entity_id
_entity_poly.type
_entity_poly.pdbx_seq_one_letter_code
_entity_poly.pdbx_strand_id
1 'polypeptide(L)'
;MQPADLNMTTTVTGHQLFLFVSFGDGQADGELAEAIDLLGQGMENVHDVDGPPSEEAFARGRFQLLRAEVGLTAEQQIVHPAVSQSHGLIRLECASLEPIKAYETGLRVLMDSSGGSVETLAGVMRPRSYTSHAMTQFAYTNALPPGPGDKFPLAAVTPMNKTEAWWQMDFLHRESFFLPRYDADENMAVKGHALASAAGVPHINRRLVHALDGYGLADNYDFVGYFEFAEADAPVFRQVMASLRDTKQNPEWKYVLEGPEWWGRRVSGATAFLVRD
;
A
#
# COMPACT_ATOMS: atom_id res chain seq x y z
N MET A 1 5.98 10.53 -16.89
CA MET A 1 6.39 11.90 -16.50
C MET A 1 7.28 11.81 -15.28
N GLN A 2 8.40 12.55 -15.24
CA GLN A 2 9.34 12.44 -14.11
C GLN A 2 8.86 13.28 -12.91
N PRO A 3 9.16 12.87 -11.65
CA PRO A 3 8.75 13.63 -10.47
C PRO A 3 9.27 15.08 -10.45
N ALA A 4 10.49 15.30 -10.98
CA ALA A 4 11.10 16.62 -11.06
C ALA A 4 10.28 17.60 -11.93
N ASP A 5 9.74 17.11 -13.05
CA ASP A 5 8.91 17.91 -13.97
C ASP A 5 7.58 18.34 -13.35
N LEU A 6 7.19 17.67 -12.26
CA LEU A 6 5.90 17.82 -11.60
C LEU A 6 5.98 18.61 -10.28
N ASN A 7 7.14 19.18 -9.94
CA ASN A 7 7.42 19.79 -8.63
C ASN A 7 7.16 18.83 -7.45
N MET A 8 7.40 17.53 -7.66
CA MET A 8 7.31 16.52 -6.62
C MET A 8 8.69 16.20 -6.04
N THR A 9 8.72 15.65 -4.84
CA THR A 9 9.96 15.23 -4.20
C THR A 9 10.62 14.10 -5.01
N THR A 10 11.93 14.23 -5.24
CA THR A 10 12.73 13.27 -6.01
C THR A 10 13.61 12.37 -5.15
N THR A 11 13.77 12.70 -3.87
CA THR A 11 14.49 11.88 -2.90
C THR A 11 13.75 10.57 -2.66
N VAL A 12 14.46 9.46 -2.81
CA VAL A 12 14.00 8.13 -2.40
C VAL A 12 14.47 7.91 -0.97
N THR A 13 13.53 7.63 -0.07
CA THR A 13 13.83 7.32 1.35
C THR A 13 13.71 5.82 1.64
N GLY A 14 13.41 5.02 0.62
CA GLY A 14 13.46 3.57 0.65
C GLY A 14 12.55 2.93 -0.39
N HIS A 15 12.52 1.61 -0.39
CA HIS A 15 11.88 0.78 -1.40
C HIS A 15 10.86 -0.14 -0.76
N GLN A 16 9.79 -0.43 -1.49
CA GLN A 16 8.85 -1.49 -1.13
C GLN A 16 8.50 -2.35 -2.34
N LEU A 17 8.33 -3.65 -2.09
CA LEU A 17 7.79 -4.61 -3.05
C LEU A 17 6.55 -5.25 -2.44
N PHE A 18 5.49 -5.34 -3.24
CA PHE A 18 4.27 -6.06 -2.91
C PHE A 18 4.24 -7.31 -3.78
N LEU A 19 4.60 -8.44 -3.20
CA LEU A 19 4.70 -9.72 -3.89
C LEU A 19 3.36 -10.46 -3.70
N PHE A 20 2.46 -10.30 -4.66
CA PHE A 20 1.20 -11.03 -4.68
C PHE A 20 1.46 -12.45 -5.16
N VAL A 21 1.10 -13.43 -4.33
CA VAL A 21 1.50 -14.83 -4.51
C VAL A 21 0.28 -15.66 -4.85
N SER A 22 0.40 -16.46 -5.90
CA SER A 22 -0.54 -17.54 -6.20
C SER A 22 0.12 -18.89 -5.96
N PHE A 23 -0.52 -19.76 -5.19
CA PHE A 23 -0.03 -21.11 -4.95
C PHE A 23 -0.49 -22.06 -6.05
N GLY A 24 0.35 -23.03 -6.43
CA GLY A 24 -0.03 -24.09 -7.39
C GLY A 24 -1.02 -25.10 -6.80
N ASP A 25 -1.39 -26.15 -7.52
CA ASP A 25 -2.37 -27.14 -7.03
C ASP A 25 -1.83 -28.10 -5.95
N GLY A 26 -0.53 -28.04 -5.65
CA GLY A 26 0.10 -28.83 -4.58
C GLY A 26 -0.35 -28.39 -3.19
N GLN A 27 -0.42 -29.33 -2.23
CA GLN A 27 -0.68 -28.99 -0.83
C GLN A 27 0.44 -28.09 -0.28
N ALA A 28 0.09 -27.22 0.66
CA ALA A 28 1.06 -26.49 1.46
C ALA A 28 1.95 -27.50 2.20
N ASP A 29 3.18 -27.66 1.72
CA ASP A 29 4.18 -28.52 2.34
C ASP A 29 4.95 -27.72 3.41
N GLY A 30 5.28 -28.35 4.53
CA GLY A 30 6.18 -27.80 5.54
C GLY A 30 7.53 -27.40 4.96
N GLU A 31 8.04 -28.11 3.95
CA GLU A 31 9.30 -27.75 3.27
C GLU A 31 9.20 -26.38 2.57
N LEU A 32 8.06 -26.09 1.92
CA LEU A 32 7.83 -24.79 1.28
C LEU A 32 7.71 -23.67 2.31
N ALA A 33 7.05 -23.94 3.44
CA ALA A 33 6.96 -22.98 4.54
C ALA A 33 8.36 -22.65 5.09
N GLU A 34 9.16 -23.66 5.41
CA GLU A 34 10.53 -23.48 5.90
C GLU A 34 11.40 -22.72 4.89
N ALA A 35 11.27 -23.00 3.60
CA ALA A 35 12.00 -22.30 2.56
C ALA A 35 11.62 -20.81 2.46
N ILE A 36 10.32 -20.46 2.60
CA ILE A 36 9.87 -19.07 2.61
C ILE A 36 10.39 -18.35 3.86
N ASP A 37 10.30 -18.96 5.04
CA ASP A 37 10.82 -18.36 6.28
C ASP A 37 12.34 -18.15 6.19
N LEU A 38 13.07 -19.06 5.53
CA LEU A 38 14.51 -18.93 5.30
C LEU A 38 14.86 -17.74 4.40
N LEU A 39 14.01 -17.35 3.42
CA LEU A 39 14.24 -16.14 2.62
C LEU A 39 14.25 -14.87 3.48
N GLY A 40 13.47 -14.86 4.58
CA GLY A 40 13.42 -13.76 5.53
C GLY A 40 14.54 -13.78 6.57
N GLN A 41 15.46 -14.76 6.54
CA GLN A 41 16.50 -14.88 7.54
C GLN A 41 17.38 -13.62 7.60
N GLY A 42 17.47 -13.01 8.78
CA GLY A 42 18.22 -11.77 9.01
C GLY A 42 17.43 -10.48 8.69
N MET A 43 16.25 -10.60 8.08
CA MET A 43 15.28 -9.52 7.93
C MET A 43 14.37 -9.44 9.16
N GLU A 44 13.72 -8.29 9.37
CA GLU A 44 12.76 -8.11 10.46
C GLU A 44 11.34 -8.52 10.01
N ASN A 45 10.71 -9.45 10.73
CA ASN A 45 9.30 -9.77 10.54
C ASN A 45 8.42 -8.70 11.20
N VAL A 46 7.70 -7.93 10.41
CA VAL A 46 6.86 -6.82 10.89
C VAL A 46 5.66 -7.33 11.71
N HIS A 47 5.33 -8.63 11.68
CA HIS A 47 4.27 -9.19 12.51
C HIS A 47 4.50 -8.94 14.02
N ASP A 48 5.74 -9.00 14.48
CA ASP A 48 6.07 -8.97 15.91
C ASP A 48 6.52 -7.57 16.41
N VAL A 49 6.49 -6.56 15.54
CA VAL A 49 7.09 -5.26 15.80
C VAL A 49 6.03 -4.22 16.15
N ASP A 50 6.24 -3.52 17.26
CA ASP A 50 5.47 -2.34 17.64
C ASP A 50 6.25 -1.06 17.32
N GLY A 51 5.64 -0.19 16.51
CA GLY A 51 6.25 1.08 16.10
C GLY A 51 7.08 1.04 14.80
N PRO A 52 7.65 2.21 14.43
CA PRO A 52 8.43 2.37 13.21
C PRO A 52 9.77 1.60 13.29
N PRO A 53 10.37 1.25 12.14
CA PRO A 53 11.65 0.54 12.16
C PRO A 53 12.79 1.42 12.69
N SER A 54 13.78 0.78 13.30
CA SER A 54 15.10 1.38 13.46
C SER A 54 15.81 1.48 12.11
N GLU A 55 16.83 2.36 12.01
CA GLU A 55 17.66 2.46 10.80
C GLU A 55 18.32 1.12 10.44
N GLU A 56 18.76 0.37 11.45
CA GLU A 56 19.42 -0.93 11.28
C GLU A 56 18.45 -1.99 10.74
N ALA A 57 17.24 -2.10 11.32
CA ALA A 57 16.22 -3.03 10.83
C ALA A 57 15.78 -2.67 9.41
N PHE A 58 15.64 -1.38 9.12
CA PHE A 58 15.28 -0.92 7.79
C PHE A 58 16.38 -1.15 6.75
N ALA A 59 17.65 -1.04 7.14
CA ALA A 59 18.80 -1.33 6.28
C ALA A 59 18.92 -2.83 5.96
N ARG A 60 18.67 -3.72 6.92
CA ARG A 60 18.63 -5.17 6.68
C ARG A 60 17.45 -5.60 5.82
N GLY A 61 16.37 -4.83 5.86
CA GLY A 61 15.12 -5.13 5.20
C GLY A 61 14.14 -5.84 6.14
N ARG A 62 12.85 -5.67 5.82
CA ARG A 62 11.74 -6.15 6.62
C ARG A 62 10.72 -6.82 5.73
N PHE A 63 10.03 -7.81 6.26
CA PHE A 63 8.99 -8.53 5.53
C PHE A 63 7.73 -8.68 6.38
N GLN A 64 6.62 -8.92 5.69
CA GLN A 64 5.35 -9.20 6.31
C GLN A 64 4.56 -10.15 5.42
N LEU A 65 3.96 -11.16 6.03
CA LEU A 65 3.17 -12.18 5.35
C LEU A 65 1.68 -11.91 5.60
N LEU A 66 0.89 -11.93 4.53
CA LEU A 66 -0.56 -11.74 4.60
C LEU A 66 -1.28 -12.80 3.78
N ARG A 67 -2.20 -13.54 4.41
CA ARG A 67 -3.12 -14.43 3.71
C ARG A 67 -4.29 -13.61 3.16
N ALA A 68 -4.76 -13.90 1.95
CA ALA A 68 -5.92 -13.20 1.40
C ALA A 68 -7.17 -13.38 2.28
N GLU A 69 -7.96 -12.31 2.43
CA GLU A 69 -9.28 -12.35 3.07
C GLU A 69 -10.35 -12.53 1.98
N VAL A 70 -10.72 -13.79 1.73
CA VAL A 70 -11.65 -14.16 0.66
C VAL A 70 -12.99 -13.45 0.86
N GLY A 71 -13.47 -12.77 -0.18
CA GLY A 71 -14.74 -12.03 -0.17
C GLY A 71 -14.64 -10.57 0.27
N LEU A 72 -13.47 -10.10 0.72
CA LEU A 72 -13.23 -8.67 0.94
C LEU A 72 -12.52 -8.00 -0.23
N THR A 73 -11.71 -8.74 -0.98
CA THR A 73 -11.03 -8.24 -2.18
C THR A 73 -12.02 -7.96 -3.31
N ALA A 74 -11.87 -6.81 -3.97
CA ALA A 74 -12.71 -6.42 -5.10
C ALA A 74 -11.89 -5.77 -6.23
N GLU A 75 -12.19 -6.15 -7.46
CA GLU A 75 -11.75 -5.41 -8.64
C GLU A 75 -12.40 -4.01 -8.67
N GLN A 76 -11.68 -3.04 -9.22
CA GLN A 76 -12.17 -1.67 -9.42
C GLN A 76 -12.15 -1.31 -10.90
N GLN A 77 -11.56 -0.18 -11.29
CA GLN A 77 -11.56 0.31 -12.67
C GLN A 77 -10.47 -0.37 -13.52
N ILE A 78 -9.30 -0.61 -12.93
CA ILE A 78 -8.20 -1.36 -13.56
C ILE A 78 -8.30 -2.80 -13.08
N VAL A 79 -8.65 -3.70 -13.99
CA VAL A 79 -8.74 -5.13 -13.71
C VAL A 79 -7.32 -5.72 -13.68
N HIS A 80 -6.95 -6.37 -12.58
CA HIS A 80 -5.63 -6.99 -12.43
C HIS A 80 -5.73 -8.34 -11.70
N PRO A 81 -6.07 -9.42 -12.42
CA PRO A 81 -6.39 -10.71 -11.80
C PRO A 81 -5.26 -11.30 -10.95
N ALA A 82 -4.00 -11.15 -11.37
CA ALA A 82 -2.85 -11.65 -10.62
C ALA A 82 -2.68 -10.96 -9.24
N VAL A 83 -3.28 -9.78 -9.04
CA VAL A 83 -3.35 -9.09 -7.75
C VAL A 83 -4.64 -9.52 -7.03
N SER A 84 -5.79 -9.35 -7.66
CA SER A 84 -7.11 -9.56 -7.02
C SER A 84 -7.41 -11.01 -6.64
N GLN A 85 -6.85 -11.98 -7.36
CA GLN A 85 -7.05 -13.42 -7.15
C GLN A 85 -5.85 -14.09 -6.47
N SER A 86 -4.86 -13.31 -6.04
CA SER A 86 -3.72 -13.86 -5.30
C SER A 86 -4.18 -14.49 -3.98
N HIS A 87 -3.50 -15.56 -3.58
CA HIS A 87 -3.76 -16.28 -2.33
C HIS A 87 -3.11 -15.62 -1.12
N GLY A 88 -2.08 -14.80 -1.35
CA GLY A 88 -1.41 -14.05 -0.30
C GLY A 88 -0.57 -12.91 -0.85
N LEU A 89 -0.06 -12.10 0.07
CA LEU A 89 0.86 -11.01 -0.18
C LEU A 89 2.06 -11.13 0.75
N ILE A 90 3.26 -11.01 0.19
CA ILE A 90 4.48 -10.74 0.95
C ILE A 90 4.88 -9.30 0.70
N ARG A 91 4.76 -8.45 1.73
CA ARG A 91 5.21 -7.05 1.67
C ARG A 91 6.66 -6.98 2.12
N LEU A 92 7.52 -6.42 1.30
CA LEU A 92 8.92 -6.17 1.63
C LEU A 92 9.19 -4.67 1.71
N GLU A 93 10.03 -4.24 2.66
CA GLU A 93 10.50 -2.87 2.73
C GLU A 93 11.97 -2.78 3.17
N CYS A 94 12.73 -1.88 2.55
CA CYS A 94 14.15 -1.69 2.87
C CYS A 94 14.64 -0.30 2.46
N ALA A 95 15.73 0.16 3.09
CA ALA A 95 16.42 1.39 2.70
C ALA A 95 17.02 1.31 1.27
N SER A 96 17.37 0.11 0.81
CA SER A 96 17.92 -0.15 -0.52
C SER A 96 17.16 -1.28 -1.22
N LEU A 97 17.28 -1.37 -2.55
CA LEU A 97 16.52 -2.34 -3.34
C LEU A 97 17.12 -3.76 -3.29
N GLU A 98 18.43 -3.89 -3.09
CA GLU A 98 19.15 -5.17 -3.23
C GLU A 98 18.62 -6.28 -2.30
N PRO A 99 18.45 -6.08 -0.98
CA PRO A 99 18.03 -7.17 -0.08
C PRO A 99 16.64 -7.70 -0.42
N ILE A 100 15.71 -6.80 -0.74
CA ILE A 100 14.33 -7.17 -1.05
C ILE A 100 14.20 -7.77 -2.46
N LYS A 101 15.10 -7.43 -3.39
CA LYS A 101 15.19 -8.11 -4.69
C LYS A 101 15.79 -9.51 -4.58
N ALA A 102 16.73 -9.73 -3.68
CA ALA A 102 17.23 -11.07 -3.38
C ALA A 102 16.10 -11.95 -2.84
N TYR A 103 15.30 -11.44 -1.90
CA TYR A 103 14.09 -12.12 -1.41
C TYR A 103 13.11 -12.43 -2.55
N GLU A 104 12.73 -11.42 -3.36
CA GLU A 104 11.79 -11.63 -4.49
C GLU A 104 12.30 -12.71 -5.45
N THR A 105 13.59 -12.69 -5.79
CA THR A 105 14.20 -13.67 -6.69
C THR A 105 14.10 -15.08 -6.13
N GLY A 106 14.42 -15.25 -4.85
CA GLY A 106 14.27 -16.53 -4.16
C GLY A 106 12.81 -17.00 -4.11
N LEU A 107 11.87 -16.09 -3.78
CA LEU A 107 10.45 -16.40 -3.73
C LEU A 107 9.93 -16.86 -5.09
N ARG A 108 10.32 -16.20 -6.18
CA ARG A 108 9.93 -16.59 -7.55
C ARG A 108 10.37 -18.02 -7.87
N VAL A 109 11.63 -18.37 -7.55
CA VAL A 109 12.14 -19.74 -7.75
C VAL A 109 11.32 -20.76 -6.96
N LEU A 110 11.00 -20.47 -5.69
CA LEU A 110 10.17 -21.36 -4.86
C LEU A 110 8.75 -21.51 -5.43
N MET A 111 8.11 -20.41 -5.80
CA MET A 111 6.74 -20.42 -6.34
C MET A 111 6.69 -21.15 -7.68
N ASP A 112 7.58 -20.84 -8.62
CA ASP A 112 7.64 -21.50 -9.93
C ASP A 112 7.86 -23.02 -9.78
N SER A 113 8.74 -23.43 -8.85
CA SER A 113 9.01 -24.86 -8.59
C SER A 113 7.82 -25.61 -7.97
N SER A 114 6.91 -24.89 -7.32
CA SER A 114 5.68 -25.43 -6.72
C SER A 114 4.44 -25.25 -7.61
N GLY A 115 4.61 -24.75 -8.84
CA GLY A 115 3.51 -24.47 -9.77
C GLY A 115 2.70 -23.22 -9.44
N GLY A 116 3.21 -22.37 -8.55
CA GLY A 116 2.66 -21.05 -8.22
C GLY A 116 3.18 -19.93 -9.11
N SER A 117 2.89 -18.69 -8.74
CA SER A 117 3.40 -17.50 -9.40
C SER A 117 3.52 -16.31 -8.44
N VAL A 118 4.31 -15.31 -8.84
CA VAL A 118 4.47 -14.05 -8.11
C VAL A 118 4.21 -12.88 -9.05
N GLU A 119 3.22 -12.05 -8.72
CA GLU A 119 3.00 -10.74 -9.30
C GLU A 119 3.64 -9.67 -8.41
N THR A 120 4.26 -8.64 -8.98
CA THR A 120 5.03 -7.67 -8.20
C THR A 120 4.65 -6.25 -8.53
N LEU A 121 4.14 -5.54 -7.51
CA LEU A 121 4.06 -4.09 -7.56
C LEU A 121 5.25 -3.51 -6.82
N ALA A 122 6.06 -2.71 -7.52
CA ALA A 122 7.25 -2.08 -6.96
C ALA A 122 7.04 -0.57 -6.78
N GLY A 123 7.51 -0.03 -5.65
CA GLY A 123 7.44 1.39 -5.41
C GLY A 123 8.54 1.90 -4.49
N VAL A 124 8.66 3.22 -4.42
CA VAL A 124 9.58 3.93 -3.55
C VAL A 124 8.85 4.84 -2.57
N MET A 125 9.39 4.92 -1.36
CA MET A 125 8.98 5.90 -0.39
C MET A 125 9.63 7.24 -0.72
N ARG A 126 8.84 8.31 -0.64
CA ARG A 126 9.28 9.69 -0.90
C ARG A 126 8.74 10.61 0.18
N PRO A 127 9.41 11.73 0.48
CA PRO A 127 8.83 12.75 1.33
C PRO A 127 7.54 13.30 0.70
N ARG A 128 6.57 13.70 1.53
CA ARG A 128 5.25 14.15 1.08
C ARG A 128 5.34 15.44 0.27
N SER A 129 4.74 15.48 -0.92
CA SER A 129 4.83 16.64 -1.84
C SER A 129 3.75 17.71 -1.62
N TYR A 130 2.53 17.32 -1.24
CA TYR A 130 1.39 18.23 -1.04
C TYR A 130 1.02 18.42 0.45
N THR A 131 2.02 18.48 1.32
CA THR A 131 1.78 18.49 2.78
C THR A 131 2.47 19.68 3.43
N SER A 132 1.66 20.70 3.73
CA SER A 132 2.07 21.84 4.54
C SER A 132 2.26 21.46 6.02
N HIS A 133 2.78 22.40 6.82
CA HIS A 133 2.86 22.22 8.27
C HIS A 133 1.48 22.00 8.91
N ALA A 134 0.47 22.80 8.55
CA ALA A 134 -0.89 22.64 9.06
C ALA A 134 -1.48 21.27 8.69
N MET A 135 -1.25 20.80 7.46
CA MET A 135 -1.65 19.46 7.04
C MET A 135 -0.91 18.37 7.83
N THR A 136 0.36 18.60 8.16
CA THR A 136 1.13 17.69 9.03
C THR A 136 0.48 17.56 10.40
N GLN A 137 0.11 18.69 11.02
CA GLN A 137 -0.54 18.70 12.32
C GLN A 137 -1.89 18.01 12.31
N PHE A 138 -2.71 18.28 11.29
CA PHE A 138 -4.03 17.68 11.15
C PHE A 138 -3.97 16.16 10.93
N ALA A 139 -3.18 15.71 9.96
CA ALA A 139 -3.25 14.33 9.48
C ALA A 139 -2.27 13.37 10.16
N TYR A 140 -1.21 13.87 10.81
CA TYR A 140 -0.11 13.02 11.28
C TYR A 140 0.16 13.07 12.78
N THR A 141 -0.22 14.15 13.49
CA THR A 141 -0.05 14.20 14.96
C THR A 141 -0.81 13.09 15.67
N ASN A 142 -2.01 12.75 15.17
CA ASN A 142 -2.86 11.68 15.71
C ASN A 142 -2.92 10.46 14.79
N ALA A 143 -1.96 10.29 13.87
CA ALA A 143 -1.95 9.15 12.98
C ALA A 143 -1.65 7.86 13.76
N LEU A 144 -2.38 6.79 13.45
CA LEU A 144 -2.10 5.47 14.00
C LEU A 144 -0.66 5.03 13.61
N PRO A 145 0.25 4.81 14.59
CA PRO A 145 1.58 4.29 14.27
C PRO A 145 1.50 2.84 13.77
N PRO A 146 2.54 2.36 13.06
CA PRO A 146 2.64 0.94 12.72
C PRO A 146 2.71 0.10 14.01
N GLY A 147 2.26 -1.15 13.94
CA GLY A 147 2.22 -2.04 15.10
C GLY A 147 2.06 -3.52 14.74
N PRO A 148 2.05 -4.40 15.75
CA PRO A 148 2.12 -5.85 15.55
C PRO A 148 0.85 -6.42 14.90
N GLY A 149 0.98 -7.61 14.33
CA GLY A 149 -0.07 -8.32 13.61
C GLY A 149 -1.28 -8.60 14.47
N ASP A 150 -1.06 -8.98 15.73
CA ASP A 150 -2.15 -9.24 16.67
C ASP A 150 -3.00 -7.99 16.98
N LYS A 151 -2.41 -6.79 16.87
CA LYS A 151 -3.11 -5.53 17.11
C LYS A 151 -3.79 -4.99 15.85
N PHE A 152 -3.10 -5.09 14.71
CA PHE A 152 -3.60 -4.64 13.42
C PHE A 152 -3.57 -5.81 12.43
N PRO A 153 -4.46 -6.81 12.58
CA PRO A 153 -4.40 -8.06 11.82
C PRO A 153 -4.82 -7.89 10.36
N LEU A 154 -5.62 -6.87 10.04
CA LEU A 154 -6.08 -6.63 8.68
C LEU A 154 -5.21 -5.60 7.98
N ALA A 155 -5.01 -5.83 6.69
CA ALA A 155 -4.44 -4.85 5.80
C ALA A 155 -5.17 -4.81 4.47
N ALA A 156 -5.09 -3.65 3.81
CA ALA A 156 -5.58 -3.44 2.46
C ALA A 156 -4.50 -2.83 1.56
N VAL A 157 -4.47 -3.22 0.30
CA VAL A 157 -3.65 -2.62 -0.77
C VAL A 157 -4.57 -1.98 -1.80
N THR A 158 -4.30 -0.73 -2.15
CA THR A 158 -5.00 -0.02 -3.24
C THR A 158 -3.98 0.57 -4.22
N PRO A 159 -3.63 -0.15 -5.29
CA PRO A 159 -2.83 0.39 -6.36
C PRO A 159 -3.68 1.35 -7.20
N MET A 160 -3.09 2.46 -7.65
CA MET A 160 -3.83 3.52 -8.32
C MET A 160 -2.99 4.26 -9.36
N ASN A 161 -3.65 4.65 -10.43
CA ASN A 161 -3.16 5.57 -11.44
C ASN A 161 -3.93 6.88 -11.38
N LYS A 162 -3.28 7.95 -11.82
CA LYS A 162 -3.93 9.21 -12.13
C LYS A 162 -4.14 9.33 -13.63
N THR A 163 -5.26 9.90 -14.02
CA THR A 163 -5.56 10.13 -15.45
C THR A 163 -4.59 11.13 -16.06
N GLU A 164 -4.45 11.12 -17.39
CA GLU A 164 -3.64 12.11 -18.11
C GLU A 164 -4.02 13.55 -17.74
N ALA A 165 -5.32 13.82 -17.60
CA ALA A 165 -5.83 15.14 -17.22
C ALA A 165 -5.34 15.63 -15.84
N TRP A 166 -5.05 14.73 -14.90
CA TRP A 166 -4.42 15.10 -13.62
C TRP A 166 -3.01 15.63 -13.84
N TRP A 167 -2.24 14.92 -14.66
CA TRP A 167 -0.83 15.24 -14.85
C TRP A 167 -0.59 16.48 -15.72
N GLN A 168 -1.57 16.89 -16.53
CA GLN A 168 -1.55 18.16 -17.25
C GLN A 168 -1.85 19.38 -16.36
N MET A 169 -2.28 19.17 -15.11
CA MET A 169 -2.50 20.27 -14.16
C MET A 169 -1.18 20.74 -13.56
N ASP A 170 -1.08 22.05 -13.35
CA ASP A 170 -0.01 22.61 -12.54
C ASP A 170 -0.04 22.09 -11.09
N PHE A 171 1.06 22.32 -10.37
CA PHE A 171 1.22 21.84 -9.00
C PHE A 171 0.17 22.41 -8.03
N LEU A 172 -0.14 23.71 -8.10
CA LEU A 172 -1.06 24.36 -7.17
C LEU A 172 -2.49 23.88 -7.38
N HIS A 173 -2.88 23.65 -8.63
CA HIS A 173 -4.18 23.08 -8.94
C HIS A 173 -4.30 21.66 -8.38
N ARG A 174 -3.28 20.80 -8.53
CA ARG A 174 -3.26 19.47 -7.91
C ARG A 174 -3.32 19.54 -6.38
N GLU A 175 -2.53 20.42 -5.77
CA GLU A 175 -2.52 20.62 -4.32
C GLU A 175 -3.91 21.03 -3.79
N SER A 176 -4.64 21.86 -4.53
CA SER A 176 -5.97 22.33 -4.11
C SER A 176 -7.01 21.21 -3.90
N PHE A 177 -6.84 20.04 -4.54
CA PHE A 177 -7.74 18.90 -4.36
C PHE A 177 -7.57 18.19 -3.01
N PHE A 178 -6.44 18.42 -2.32
CA PHE A 178 -6.19 17.82 -1.00
C PHE A 178 -6.84 18.60 0.15
N LEU A 179 -7.29 19.83 -0.10
CA LEU A 179 -7.80 20.77 0.90
C LEU A 179 -9.33 20.96 0.78
N PRO A 180 -10.01 21.30 1.89
CA PRO A 180 -11.39 21.78 1.83
C PRO A 180 -11.51 23.02 0.96
N ARG A 181 -12.62 23.14 0.23
CA ARG A 181 -12.95 24.36 -0.54
C ARG A 181 -14.24 24.95 -0.03
N TYR A 182 -14.29 26.27 0.00
CA TYR A 182 -15.39 27.06 0.50
C TYR A 182 -16.02 27.85 -0.64
N ASP A 183 -17.32 28.07 -0.57
CA ASP A 183 -18.03 28.95 -1.50
C ASP A 183 -17.87 30.43 -1.13
N ALA A 184 -18.54 31.32 -1.87
CA ALA A 184 -18.47 32.76 -1.66
C ALA A 184 -19.05 33.22 -0.30
N ASP A 185 -19.88 32.39 0.33
CA ASP A 185 -20.52 32.65 1.62
C ASP A 185 -19.76 31.97 2.78
N GLU A 186 -18.52 31.51 2.54
CA GLU A 186 -17.65 30.81 3.48
C GLU A 186 -18.21 29.46 3.97
N ASN A 187 -19.19 28.87 3.28
CA ASN A 187 -19.66 27.52 3.57
C ASN A 187 -18.73 26.50 2.90
N MET A 188 -18.46 25.39 3.60
CA MET A 188 -17.66 24.31 3.02
C MET A 188 -18.42 23.63 1.87
N ALA A 189 -17.95 23.84 0.65
CA ALA A 189 -18.53 23.28 -0.56
C ALA A 189 -18.11 21.82 -0.77
N VAL A 190 -16.82 21.52 -0.57
CA VAL A 190 -16.27 20.16 -0.65
C VAL A 190 -15.21 19.92 0.42
N LYS A 191 -15.09 18.67 0.89
CA LYS A 191 -14.12 18.29 1.92
C LYS A 191 -12.69 18.23 1.38
N GLY A 192 -12.52 17.80 0.12
CA GLY A 192 -11.19 17.45 -0.42
C GLY A 192 -10.62 16.19 0.25
N HIS A 193 -9.48 15.70 -0.25
CA HIS A 193 -8.91 14.42 0.17
C HIS A 193 -8.70 14.32 1.69
N ALA A 194 -8.08 15.33 2.30
CA ALA A 194 -7.67 15.26 3.70
C ALA A 194 -8.86 15.17 4.65
N LEU A 195 -9.89 15.99 4.45
CA LEU A 195 -11.06 15.97 5.34
C LEU A 195 -12.03 14.82 5.01
N ALA A 196 -12.08 14.36 3.76
CA ALA A 196 -12.84 13.16 3.39
C ALA A 196 -12.30 11.89 4.08
N SER A 197 -10.99 11.83 4.32
CA SER A 197 -10.32 10.70 5.00
C SER A 197 -10.13 10.88 6.50
N ALA A 198 -10.61 11.97 7.10
CA ALA A 198 -10.31 12.34 8.48
C ALA A 198 -10.65 11.26 9.52
N ALA A 199 -11.77 10.54 9.32
CA ALA A 199 -12.19 9.46 10.21
C ALA A 199 -11.15 8.33 10.32
N GLY A 200 -10.32 8.14 9.29
CA GLY A 200 -9.29 7.12 9.28
C GLY A 200 -8.02 7.48 10.05
N VAL A 201 -7.77 8.76 10.32
CA VAL A 201 -6.49 9.23 10.87
C VAL A 201 -6.06 8.47 12.14
N PRO A 202 -6.92 8.31 13.17
CA PRO A 202 -6.52 7.60 14.38
C PRO A 202 -6.72 6.07 14.33
N HIS A 203 -7.28 5.54 13.24
CA HIS A 203 -7.72 4.13 13.15
C HIS A 203 -6.95 3.31 12.10
N ILE A 204 -6.25 3.97 11.18
CA ILE A 204 -5.64 3.31 10.02
C ILE A 204 -4.19 3.78 9.90
N ASN A 205 -3.26 2.84 10.06
CA ASN A 205 -1.89 3.08 9.63
C ASN A 205 -1.88 3.07 8.10
N ARG A 206 -1.20 4.03 7.49
CA ARG A 206 -1.21 4.21 6.04
C ARG A 206 0.18 4.52 5.52
N ARG A 207 0.50 3.92 4.39
CA ARG A 207 1.73 4.14 3.63
C ARG A 207 1.35 4.35 2.17
N LEU A 208 2.10 5.21 1.51
CA LEU A 208 1.98 5.45 0.07
C LEU A 208 3.37 5.27 -0.52
N VAL A 209 3.50 4.41 -1.51
CA VAL A 209 4.69 4.35 -2.34
C VAL A 209 4.40 4.83 -3.74
N HIS A 210 5.43 5.37 -4.37
CA HIS A 210 5.38 6.01 -5.67
C HIS A 210 6.07 5.13 -6.70
N ALA A 211 5.64 5.19 -7.95
CA ALA A 211 6.40 4.63 -9.07
C ALA A 211 7.84 5.18 -9.07
N LEU A 212 8.81 4.29 -9.32
CA LEU A 212 10.23 4.65 -9.39
C LEU A 212 10.52 5.52 -10.61
N ASP A 213 10.09 5.04 -11.79
CA ASP A 213 10.45 5.59 -13.11
C ASP A 213 9.55 6.75 -13.56
N GLY A 214 8.67 7.22 -12.66
CA GLY A 214 7.74 8.32 -12.90
C GLY A 214 6.30 7.86 -13.12
N TYR A 215 5.44 8.85 -13.37
CA TYR A 215 3.99 8.68 -13.36
C TYR A 215 3.35 8.73 -14.74
N GLY A 216 2.14 8.19 -14.88
CA GLY A 216 1.37 8.09 -16.12
C GLY A 216 1.96 7.11 -17.13
N LEU A 217 2.66 6.07 -16.65
CA LEU A 217 3.25 5.03 -17.50
C LEU A 217 2.25 3.86 -17.64
N ALA A 218 2.20 3.23 -18.82
CA ALA A 218 1.16 2.24 -19.14
C ALA A 218 1.26 0.95 -18.31
N ASP A 219 2.47 0.52 -17.98
CA ASP A 219 2.75 -0.80 -17.38
C ASP A 219 3.03 -0.72 -15.88
N ASN A 220 2.65 0.37 -15.20
CA ASN A 220 2.86 0.51 -13.77
C ASN A 220 1.73 1.31 -13.10
N TYR A 221 1.60 1.14 -11.79
CA TYR A 221 0.79 2.00 -10.96
C TYR A 221 1.61 3.22 -10.51
N ASP A 222 1.00 4.41 -10.60
CA ASP A 222 1.57 5.66 -10.12
C ASP A 222 1.84 5.60 -8.63
N PHE A 223 0.91 4.98 -7.90
CA PHE A 223 0.98 4.81 -6.46
C PHE A 223 0.45 3.46 -6.02
N VAL A 224 0.98 2.95 -4.90
CA VAL A 224 0.40 1.84 -4.16
C VAL A 224 0.13 2.31 -2.74
N GLY A 225 -1.15 2.38 -2.37
CA GLY A 225 -1.60 2.62 -1.01
C GLY A 225 -1.57 1.31 -0.22
N TYR A 226 -1.04 1.34 1.00
CA TYR A 226 -1.01 0.19 1.90
C TYR A 226 -1.48 0.61 3.30
N PHE A 227 -2.43 -0.13 3.85
CA PHE A 227 -3.16 0.24 5.06
C PHE A 227 -3.20 -0.92 6.04
N GLU A 228 -2.93 -0.66 7.33
CA GLU A 228 -2.99 -1.65 8.42
C GLU A 228 -3.96 -1.14 9.50
N PHE A 229 -4.86 -1.98 9.99
CA PHE A 229 -5.86 -1.59 10.97
C PHE A 229 -6.41 -2.78 11.79
N ALA A 230 -7.06 -2.48 12.91
CA ALA A 230 -7.73 -3.49 13.73
C ALA A 230 -9.01 -3.99 13.06
N GLU A 231 -9.49 -5.20 13.43
CA GLU A 231 -10.75 -5.72 12.88
C GLU A 231 -11.94 -4.80 13.16
N ALA A 232 -11.99 -4.22 14.36
CA ALA A 232 -13.03 -3.27 14.76
C ALA A 232 -13.03 -1.98 13.91
N ASP A 233 -11.90 -1.65 13.28
CA ASP A 233 -11.72 -0.47 12.45
C ASP A 233 -11.95 -0.75 10.96
N ALA A 234 -12.21 -1.99 10.55
CA ALA A 234 -12.53 -2.32 9.15
C ALA A 234 -13.74 -1.52 8.60
N PRO A 235 -14.82 -1.27 9.36
CA PRO A 235 -15.88 -0.35 8.92
C PRO A 235 -15.39 1.09 8.69
N VAL A 236 -14.42 1.57 9.48
CA VAL A 236 -13.82 2.91 9.31
C VAL A 236 -13.04 2.98 8.01
N PHE A 237 -12.26 1.94 7.68
CA PHE A 237 -11.56 1.87 6.40
C PHE A 237 -12.54 1.94 5.21
N ARG A 238 -13.61 1.14 5.24
CA ARG A 238 -14.66 1.18 4.20
C ARG A 238 -15.33 2.56 4.10
N GLN A 239 -15.60 3.20 5.23
CA GLN A 239 -16.16 4.56 5.26
C GLN A 239 -15.21 5.57 4.61
N VAL A 240 -13.91 5.49 4.90
CA VAL A 240 -12.88 6.35 4.30
C VAL A 240 -12.84 6.14 2.80
N MET A 241 -12.75 4.89 2.32
CA MET A 241 -12.73 4.61 0.89
C MET A 241 -14.00 5.08 0.19
N ALA A 242 -15.18 4.89 0.79
CA ALA A 242 -16.43 5.41 0.25
C ALA A 242 -16.44 6.95 0.18
N SER A 243 -15.96 7.64 1.21
CA SER A 243 -15.88 9.11 1.22
C SER A 243 -14.85 9.64 0.23
N LEU A 244 -13.75 8.92 0.00
CA LEU A 244 -12.75 9.27 -1.00
C LEU A 244 -13.28 9.07 -2.41
N ARG A 245 -14.04 7.99 -2.66
CA ARG A 245 -14.67 7.67 -3.95
C ARG A 245 -15.83 8.60 -4.31
N ASP A 246 -16.46 9.24 -3.33
CA ASP A 246 -17.53 10.22 -3.57
C ASP A 246 -16.96 11.53 -4.13
N THR A 247 -17.04 11.68 -5.46
CA THR A 247 -16.57 12.89 -6.17
C THR A 247 -17.25 14.19 -5.74
N LYS A 248 -18.39 14.15 -5.06
CA LYS A 248 -19.01 15.35 -4.47
C LYS A 248 -18.28 15.80 -3.20
N GLN A 249 -17.72 14.86 -2.44
CA GLN A 249 -16.94 15.15 -1.23
C GLN A 249 -15.45 15.33 -1.54
N ASN A 250 -14.91 14.49 -2.43
CA ASN A 250 -13.53 14.49 -2.88
C ASN A 250 -13.42 14.56 -4.42
N PRO A 251 -13.40 15.78 -4.99
CA PRO A 251 -13.32 15.97 -6.44
C PRO A 251 -12.03 15.45 -7.10
N GLU A 252 -10.99 15.20 -6.30
CA GLU A 252 -9.75 14.52 -6.74
C GLU A 252 -10.04 13.17 -7.41
N TRP A 253 -11.06 12.46 -6.92
CA TRP A 253 -11.34 11.08 -7.33
C TRP A 253 -11.83 10.96 -8.76
N LYS A 254 -12.26 12.07 -9.38
CA LYS A 254 -12.53 12.14 -10.83
C LYS A 254 -11.28 11.78 -11.65
N TYR A 255 -10.10 11.93 -11.07
CA TYR A 255 -8.83 11.72 -11.73
C TYR A 255 -8.10 10.45 -11.26
N VAL A 256 -8.77 9.59 -10.49
CA VAL A 256 -8.20 8.33 -9.99
C VAL A 256 -8.74 7.17 -10.81
N LEU A 257 -7.83 6.33 -11.30
CA LEU A 257 -8.10 5.01 -11.84
C LEU A 257 -7.59 4.00 -10.80
N GLU A 258 -8.51 3.38 -10.07
CA GLU A 258 -8.16 2.44 -9.01
C GLU A 258 -8.00 1.03 -9.59
N GLY A 259 -6.93 0.33 -9.19
CA GLY A 259 -6.77 -1.11 -9.36
C GLY A 259 -7.52 -1.89 -8.28
N PRO A 260 -7.24 -3.19 -8.12
CA PRO A 260 -7.94 -4.00 -7.14
C PRO A 260 -7.76 -3.48 -5.72
N GLU A 261 -8.83 -3.40 -4.95
CA GLU A 261 -8.77 -3.24 -3.49
C GLU A 261 -8.55 -4.63 -2.89
N TRP A 262 -7.30 -4.99 -2.62
CA TRP A 262 -6.92 -6.30 -2.08
C TRP A 262 -6.88 -6.28 -0.55
N TRP A 263 -7.48 -7.27 0.09
CA TRP A 263 -7.48 -7.41 1.56
C TRP A 263 -6.77 -8.68 2.00
N GLY A 264 -6.04 -8.58 3.10
CA GLY A 264 -5.40 -9.73 3.71
C GLY A 264 -5.24 -9.64 5.21
N ARG A 265 -5.08 -10.81 5.82
CA ARG A 265 -4.78 -11.01 7.22
C ARG A 265 -3.30 -11.26 7.42
N ARG A 266 -2.67 -10.45 8.26
CA ARG A 266 -1.29 -10.66 8.67
C ARG A 266 -1.16 -11.94 9.47
N VAL A 267 -0.12 -12.71 9.17
CA VAL A 267 0.23 -13.95 9.85
C VAL A 267 1.69 -13.93 10.26
N SER A 268 2.03 -14.71 11.29
CA SER A 268 3.36 -14.65 11.93
C SER A 268 4.44 -15.41 11.16
N GLY A 269 4.09 -16.38 10.31
CA GLY A 269 5.07 -17.20 9.59
C GLY A 269 4.49 -17.90 8.37
N ALA A 270 5.37 -18.52 7.58
CA ALA A 270 5.01 -19.11 6.30
C ALA A 270 3.99 -20.25 6.41
N THR A 271 4.01 -21.05 7.48
CA THR A 271 3.00 -22.12 7.67
C THR A 271 1.58 -21.55 7.68
N ALA A 272 1.35 -20.45 8.41
CA ALA A 272 0.04 -19.80 8.47
C ALA A 272 -0.31 -19.04 7.18
N PHE A 273 0.70 -18.56 6.45
CA PHE A 273 0.56 -17.89 5.16
C PHE A 273 0.10 -18.83 4.05
N LEU A 274 0.57 -20.09 4.06
CA LEU A 274 0.22 -21.10 3.06
C LEU A 274 -1.10 -21.84 3.33
N VAL A 275 -1.78 -21.56 4.45
CA VAL A 275 -3.11 -22.14 4.75
C VAL A 275 -4.09 -21.71 3.66
N ARG A 276 -4.83 -22.67 3.11
CA ARG A 276 -5.93 -22.43 2.19
C ARG A 276 -7.24 -22.41 2.97
N ASP A 277 -8.06 -21.40 2.70
CA ASP A 277 -9.45 -21.35 3.15
C ASP A 277 -10.37 -22.15 2.18
#